data_AF-A0A7W9FTJ2-F1
#
_entry.id   AF-A0A7W9FTJ2-F1
#
_cell.length_a   1.000
_cell.length_b   1.000
_cell.length_c   1.000
_cell.angle_alpha   90.00
_cell.angle_beta   90.00
_cell.angle_gamma   90.00
#
_symmetry.space_group_name_H-M   'P 1'
#
loop_
_entity.id
_entity.type
_entity.pdbx_description
1 polymer ?
#
loop_
_entity_poly.entity_id
_entity_poly.type
_entity_poly.pdbx_seq_one_letter_code
_entity_poly.pdbx_strand_id
1 'polypeptide(L)'
;MRDAVTTTSSRVVGVTGADHHRPDRQRSLGRRPHGDWHEGVEALGLAAIIVAIVGRAWCSLYIGGRKKAEIVDRGPYSITRNPLYVFSFIGAFGVGAQTGSVTIGAIFAVATFLIFLRTVGREEAWLAEHFGAPYAAYCARTPRFLPNPARWRDAEELTIRPAFFVRTLRDGLVFLAAIPVMEGIERLQSSGLIGFSISLF
;
A
#
# COMPACT_ATOMS: atom_id res chain seq x y z
N MET A 1 -36.75 -57.74 -68.09
CA MET A 1 -38.10 -57.90 -67.50
C MET A 1 -38.05 -59.13 -66.62
N ARG A 2 -38.07 -58.95 -65.29
CA ARG A 2 -38.12 -60.02 -64.25
C ARG A 2 -36.90 -60.98 -64.23
N ASP A 3 -36.48 -61.59 -63.14
CA ASP A 3 -36.51 -61.29 -61.69
C ASP A 3 -35.20 -61.95 -61.12
N ALA A 4 -34.75 -61.86 -59.87
CA ALA A 4 -35.37 -61.46 -58.60
C ALA A 4 -34.32 -60.83 -57.63
N VAL A 5 -34.71 -60.61 -56.37
CA VAL A 5 -33.85 -60.26 -55.23
C VAL A 5 -33.95 -61.38 -54.19
N THR A 6 -32.82 -61.91 -53.69
CA THR A 6 -32.82 -62.74 -52.46
C THR A 6 -31.51 -62.61 -51.66
N THR A 7 -31.59 -61.91 -50.53
CA THR A 7 -31.02 -62.22 -49.20
C THR A 7 -29.65 -62.91 -49.06
N THR A 8 -28.73 -62.29 -48.30
CA THR A 8 -28.08 -62.91 -47.11
C THR A 8 -27.40 -61.86 -46.23
N SER A 9 -27.65 -61.95 -44.91
CA SER A 9 -26.98 -61.19 -43.85
C SER A 9 -25.87 -62.05 -43.23
N SER A 10 -24.66 -61.50 -43.01
CA SER A 10 -23.83 -61.94 -41.87
C SER A 10 -22.70 -60.96 -41.48
N ARG A 11 -22.55 -60.80 -40.16
CA ARG A 11 -21.30 -60.67 -39.37
C ARG A 11 -20.25 -59.60 -39.73
N VAL A 12 -20.21 -58.58 -38.85
CA VAL A 12 -19.10 -58.31 -37.91
C VAL A 12 -17.69 -58.72 -38.37
N VAL A 13 -16.88 -57.71 -38.71
CA VAL A 13 -15.42 -57.75 -38.57
C VAL A 13 -15.03 -56.56 -37.70
N GLY A 14 -14.47 -56.82 -36.52
CA GLY A 14 -13.87 -55.78 -35.70
C GLY A 14 -12.50 -55.40 -36.26
N VAL A 15 -12.23 -54.10 -36.37
CA VAL A 15 -10.87 -53.60 -36.60
C VAL A 15 -10.46 -52.75 -35.41
N THR A 16 -9.54 -53.32 -34.65
CA THR A 16 -8.85 -52.73 -33.52
C THR A 16 -7.91 -51.60 -33.99
N GLY A 17 -7.76 -50.57 -33.16
CA GLY A 17 -6.57 -49.71 -33.20
C GLY A 17 -6.74 -48.34 -33.85
N ALA A 18 -6.83 -47.31 -33.01
CA ALA A 18 -5.86 -46.22 -33.01
C ALA A 18 -6.10 -45.33 -31.77
N ASP A 19 -5.33 -45.55 -30.71
CA ASP A 19 -5.20 -44.55 -29.65
C ASP A 19 -4.73 -43.23 -30.26
N HIS A 20 -5.57 -42.19 -30.13
CA HIS A 20 -5.15 -40.80 -30.33
C HIS A 20 -5.03 -40.10 -28.99
N HIS A 21 -4.28 -40.74 -28.09
CA HIS A 21 -3.84 -40.15 -26.83
C HIS A 21 -2.82 -39.04 -27.14
N ARG A 22 -3.33 -37.85 -27.46
CA ARG A 22 -2.50 -36.65 -27.60
C ARG A 22 -1.78 -36.41 -26.27
N PRO A 23 -0.44 -36.27 -26.24
CA PRO A 23 0.27 -36.03 -25.00
C PRO A 23 0.00 -34.60 -24.48
N ASP A 24 -0.22 -34.47 -23.17
CA ASP A 24 -0.53 -33.23 -22.46
C ASP A 24 0.59 -32.17 -22.55
N ARG A 25 0.64 -31.47 -23.69
CA ARG A 25 1.65 -30.42 -23.95
C ARG A 25 1.26 -29.05 -23.36
N GLN A 26 0.58 -29.04 -22.21
CA GLN A 26 0.11 -27.83 -21.51
C GLN A 26 0.61 -27.69 -20.05
N ARG A 27 1.46 -28.60 -19.56
CA ARG A 27 1.99 -28.57 -18.17
C ARG A 27 3.29 -27.76 -17.95
N SER A 28 3.61 -26.81 -18.85
CA SER A 28 4.80 -25.95 -18.70
C SER A 28 4.59 -24.52 -19.22
N LEU A 29 3.44 -23.92 -18.92
CA LEU A 29 3.36 -22.45 -18.84
C LEU A 29 4.25 -22.00 -17.68
N GLY A 30 5.51 -21.72 -17.99
CA GLY A 30 6.48 -21.20 -17.04
C GLY A 30 5.96 -19.92 -16.43
N ARG A 31 5.58 -19.97 -15.15
CA ARG A 31 5.29 -18.80 -14.32
C ARG A 31 6.54 -17.92 -14.40
N ARG A 32 6.48 -16.81 -15.16
CA ARG A 32 7.65 -15.94 -15.32
C ARG A 32 7.92 -15.32 -13.94
N PRO A 33 9.15 -15.43 -13.39
CA PRO A 33 9.44 -14.97 -12.03
C PRO A 33 9.25 -13.45 -11.82
N HIS A 34 9.08 -12.69 -12.91
CA HIS A 34 8.76 -11.26 -12.87
C HIS A 34 7.35 -10.95 -12.35
N GLY A 35 6.37 -11.85 -12.52
CA GLY A 35 5.01 -11.65 -11.99
C GLY A 35 4.97 -11.70 -10.48
N ASP A 36 5.52 -12.77 -9.90
CA ASP A 36 5.54 -13.02 -8.45
C ASP A 36 6.26 -11.90 -7.66
N TRP A 37 7.27 -11.24 -8.24
CA TRP A 37 7.94 -10.08 -7.61
C TRP A 37 7.10 -8.81 -7.67
N HIS A 38 6.53 -8.48 -8.83
CA HIS A 38 5.70 -7.28 -9.02
C HIS A 38 4.49 -7.30 -8.08
N GLU A 39 3.73 -8.40 -8.10
CA GLU A 39 2.57 -8.64 -7.22
C GLU A 39 2.98 -8.60 -5.73
N GLY A 40 4.17 -9.12 -5.38
CA GLY A 40 4.72 -9.06 -4.03
C GLY A 40 5.05 -7.63 -3.56
N VAL A 41 5.52 -6.76 -4.46
CA VAL A 41 5.82 -5.35 -4.16
C VAL A 41 4.52 -4.55 -4.01
N GLU A 42 3.51 -4.81 -4.83
CA GLU A 42 2.19 -4.20 -4.69
C GLU A 42 1.50 -4.61 -3.38
N ALA A 43 1.59 -5.90 -3.00
CA ALA A 43 1.05 -6.40 -1.73
C ALA A 43 1.75 -5.73 -0.52
N LEU A 44 3.07 -5.56 -0.59
CA LEU A 44 3.83 -4.79 0.39
C LEU A 44 3.40 -3.31 0.42
N GLY A 45 3.14 -2.72 -0.75
CA GLY A 45 2.66 -1.35 -0.89
C GLY A 45 1.30 -1.12 -0.22
N LEU A 46 0.36 -2.02 -0.48
CA LEU A 46 -0.98 -2.01 0.13
C LEU A 46 -0.89 -2.17 1.65
N ALA A 47 -0.06 -3.10 2.14
CA ALA A 47 0.18 -3.27 3.57
C ALA A 47 0.75 -1.99 4.20
N ALA A 48 1.69 -1.31 3.54
CA ALA A 48 2.25 -0.04 3.98
C ALA A 48 1.20 1.08 4.01
N ILE A 49 0.30 1.17 3.01
CA ILE A 49 -0.83 2.11 3.01
C ILE A 49 -1.76 1.85 4.20
N ILE A 50 -2.11 0.59 4.48
CA ILE A 50 -2.97 0.23 5.62
C ILE A 50 -2.32 0.62 6.95
N VAL A 51 -1.03 0.28 7.14
CA VAL A 51 -0.25 0.68 8.33
C VAL A 51 -0.19 2.20 8.48
N ALA A 52 -0.04 2.94 7.38
CA ALA A 52 -0.04 4.40 7.37
C ALA A 52 -1.38 4.99 7.79
N ILE A 53 -2.51 4.45 7.29
CA ILE A 53 -3.86 4.91 7.64
C ILE A 53 -4.15 4.65 9.12
N VAL A 54 -3.92 3.42 9.59
CA VAL A 54 -4.14 3.04 11.00
C VAL A 54 -3.23 3.84 11.93
N GLY A 55 -1.94 3.96 11.61
CA GLY A 55 -0.99 4.73 12.41
C GLY A 55 -1.27 6.23 12.45
N ARG A 56 -1.69 6.84 11.33
CA ARG A 56 -2.13 8.24 11.30
C ARG A 56 -3.43 8.43 12.09
N ALA A 57 -4.39 7.52 11.96
CA ALA A 57 -5.63 7.54 12.73
C ALA A 57 -5.34 7.47 14.24
N TRP A 58 -4.45 6.56 14.68
CA TRP A 58 -3.96 6.48 16.05
C TRP A 58 -3.33 7.80 16.53
N CYS A 59 -2.42 8.39 15.74
CA CYS A 59 -1.84 9.71 16.06
C CYS A 59 -2.90 10.81 16.22
N SER A 60 -3.96 10.78 15.39
CA SER A 60 -5.03 11.77 15.42
C SER A 60 -5.87 11.75 16.72
N LEU A 61 -5.96 10.60 17.41
CA LEU A 61 -6.64 10.49 18.70
C LEU A 61 -5.97 11.37 19.76
N TYR A 62 -4.63 11.39 19.78
CA TYR A 62 -3.85 12.13 20.76
C TYR A 62 -3.71 13.61 20.40
N ILE A 63 -3.42 13.95 19.14
CA ILE A 63 -3.17 15.35 18.73
C ILE A 63 -4.43 16.12 18.29
N GLY A 64 -5.56 15.43 18.08
CA GLY A 64 -6.78 15.95 17.48
C GLY A 64 -7.38 17.15 18.19
N GLY A 65 -7.13 18.35 17.65
CA GLY A 65 -7.59 19.62 18.22
C GLY A 65 -6.74 20.17 19.38
N ARG A 66 -5.61 19.53 19.71
CA ARG A 66 -4.66 19.95 20.76
C ARG A 66 -3.37 20.59 20.24
N LYS A 67 -3.06 20.41 18.95
CA LYS A 67 -1.78 20.75 18.29
C LYS A 67 -1.19 22.15 18.59
N LYS A 68 -2.00 23.11 19.05
CA LYS A 68 -1.59 24.49 19.40
C LYS A 68 -1.89 24.90 20.84
N ALA A 69 -2.47 24.02 21.65
CA ALA A 69 -2.88 24.30 23.03
C ALA A 69 -1.92 23.68 24.05
N GLU A 70 -1.37 22.50 23.77
CA GLU A 70 -0.50 21.76 24.69
C GLU A 70 0.52 20.88 23.96
N ILE A 71 1.60 20.50 24.65
CA ILE A 71 2.57 19.51 24.16
C ILE A 71 1.98 18.12 24.35
N VAL A 72 1.61 17.47 23.25
CA VAL A 72 1.21 16.06 23.26
C VAL A 72 2.45 15.18 23.29
N ASP A 73 2.71 14.54 24.45
CA ASP A 73 3.91 13.70 24.71
C ASP A 73 3.59 12.23 25.02
N ARG A 74 2.32 11.83 24.82
CA ARG A 74 1.74 10.51 25.14
C ARG A 74 1.35 9.70 23.92
N GLY A 75 1.15 8.41 24.15
CA GLY A 75 0.82 7.44 23.11
C GLY A 75 1.91 7.42 22.02
N PRO A 76 1.58 7.51 20.72
CA PRO A 76 2.58 7.47 19.65
C PRO A 76 3.59 8.63 19.72
N TYR A 77 3.24 9.75 20.37
CA TYR A 77 4.14 10.89 20.58
C TYR A 77 5.19 10.64 21.69
N SER A 78 5.00 9.61 22.54
CA SER A 78 6.03 9.21 23.50
C SER A 78 7.20 8.47 22.82
N ILE A 79 6.91 7.72 21.75
CA ILE A 79 7.85 6.89 20.97
C ILE A 79 8.75 7.75 20.07
N THR A 80 8.18 8.77 19.42
CA THR A 80 8.85 9.70 18.50
C THR A 80 8.07 11.01 18.46
N ARG A 81 8.73 12.15 18.23
CA ARG A 81 8.07 13.47 18.24
C ARG A 81 7.11 13.67 17.07
N ASN A 82 7.37 12.98 15.95
CA ASN A 82 6.70 13.21 14.67
C ASN A 82 6.06 11.93 14.10
N PRO A 83 5.27 11.16 14.88
CA PRO A 83 4.80 9.83 14.49
C PRO A 83 3.85 9.88 13.28
N LEU A 84 3.00 10.91 13.21
CA LEU A 84 2.12 11.15 12.07
C LEU A 84 2.90 11.31 10.76
N TYR A 85 4.08 11.95 10.81
CA TYR A 85 4.96 12.09 9.66
C TYR A 85 5.65 10.77 9.31
N VAL A 86 6.11 10.00 10.30
CA VAL A 86 6.66 8.64 10.10
C VAL A 86 5.67 7.74 9.35
N PHE A 87 4.42 7.67 9.81
CA PHE A 87 3.37 6.92 9.10
C PHE A 87 3.06 7.51 7.72
N SER A 88 3.25 8.81 7.50
CA SER A 88 3.08 9.42 6.17
C SER A 88 4.19 9.00 5.19
N PHE A 89 5.42 8.79 5.66
CA PHE A 89 6.51 8.27 4.83
C PHE A 89 6.26 6.81 4.43
N ILE A 90 5.73 6.00 5.35
CA ILE A 90 5.29 4.62 5.08
C ILE A 90 4.15 4.61 4.05
N GLY A 91 3.18 5.52 4.17
CA GLY A 91 2.08 5.64 3.20
C GLY A 91 2.54 6.09 1.82
N ALA A 92 3.50 7.04 1.76
CA ALA A 92 4.10 7.48 0.50
C ALA A 92 4.93 6.37 -0.16
N PHE A 93 5.69 5.60 0.61
CA PHE A 93 6.34 4.37 0.13
C PHE A 93 5.31 3.43 -0.49
N GLY A 94 4.22 3.17 0.23
CA GLY A 94 3.17 2.26 -0.23
C GLY A 94 2.52 2.70 -1.55
N VAL A 95 2.18 3.98 -1.70
CA VAL A 95 1.65 4.53 -2.96
C VAL A 95 2.65 4.38 -4.11
N GLY A 96 3.93 4.66 -3.90
CA GLY A 96 4.94 4.45 -4.95
C GLY A 96 5.17 2.97 -5.28
N ALA A 97 5.03 2.07 -4.30
CA ALA A 97 5.14 0.63 -4.47
C ALA A 97 3.95 0.00 -5.24
N GLN A 98 2.81 0.70 -5.37
CA GLN A 98 1.72 0.30 -6.28
C GLN A 98 2.09 0.37 -7.78
N THR A 99 3.33 0.72 -8.12
CA THR A 99 3.89 0.55 -9.48
C THR A 99 4.62 -0.79 -9.66
N GLY A 100 4.58 -1.66 -8.65
CA GLY A 100 5.42 -2.86 -8.55
C GLY A 100 6.93 -2.56 -8.39
N SER A 101 7.33 -1.30 -8.24
CA SER A 101 8.73 -0.89 -8.11
C SER A 101 9.07 -0.35 -6.72
N VAL A 102 9.89 -1.10 -5.99
CA VAL A 102 10.44 -0.69 -4.68
C VAL A 102 11.23 0.62 -4.81
N THR A 103 11.90 0.84 -5.94
CA THR A 103 12.65 2.08 -6.23
C THR A 103 11.72 3.29 -6.29
N ILE A 104 10.56 3.18 -6.95
CA ILE A 104 9.57 4.27 -7.01
C ILE A 104 8.97 4.51 -5.61
N GLY A 105 8.65 3.45 -4.86
CA GLY A 105 8.28 3.55 -3.44
C GLY A 105 9.31 4.31 -2.60
N ALA A 106 10.59 3.97 -2.72
CA ALA A 106 11.67 4.64 -2.01
C ALA A 106 11.81 6.13 -2.39
N ILE A 107 11.69 6.47 -3.68
CA ILE A 107 11.69 7.85 -4.17
C ILE A 107 10.54 8.65 -3.55
N PHE A 108 9.32 8.10 -3.53
CA PHE A 108 8.15 8.75 -2.93
C PHE A 108 8.32 8.97 -1.42
N ALA A 109 8.87 7.98 -0.71
CA ALA A 109 9.17 8.09 0.72
C ALA A 109 10.21 9.19 1.01
N VAL A 110 11.32 9.22 0.26
CA VAL A 110 12.39 10.21 0.42
C VAL A 110 11.92 11.62 0.04
N ALA A 111 11.18 11.78 -1.06
CA ALA A 111 10.61 13.06 -1.45
C ALA A 111 9.66 13.60 -0.36
N THR A 112 8.77 12.75 0.16
CA THR A 112 7.86 13.11 1.26
C THR A 112 8.62 13.47 2.54
N PHE A 113 9.70 12.75 2.85
CA PHE A 113 10.59 13.06 3.98
C PHE A 113 11.23 14.45 3.84
N LEU A 114 11.82 14.77 2.69
CA LEU A 114 12.45 16.07 2.45
C LEU A 114 11.45 17.23 2.51
N ILE A 115 10.25 17.05 1.94
CA ILE A 115 9.16 18.04 1.98
C ILE A 115 8.74 18.29 3.44
N PHE A 116 8.47 17.24 4.21
CA PHE A 116 8.00 17.39 5.59
C PHE A 116 9.10 17.76 6.59
N LEU A 117 10.39 17.57 6.29
CA LEU A 117 11.49 18.01 7.15
C LEU A 117 11.44 19.53 7.40
N ARG A 118 11.10 20.33 6.38
CA ARG A 118 10.91 21.78 6.50
C ARG A 118 9.67 22.13 7.34
N THR A 119 8.57 21.39 7.15
CA THR A 119 7.33 21.59 7.93
C THR A 119 7.54 21.27 9.41
N VAL A 120 8.14 20.11 9.72
CA VAL A 120 8.51 19.72 11.08
C VAL A 120 9.44 20.76 11.70
N GLY A 121 10.47 21.23 10.99
CA GLY A 121 11.36 22.29 11.50
C GLY A 121 10.62 23.57 11.91
N ARG A 122 9.60 23.99 11.16
CA ARG A 122 8.76 25.16 11.50
C ARG A 122 7.84 24.90 12.70
N GLU A 123 7.25 23.71 12.78
CA GLU A 123 6.38 23.34 13.90
C GLU A 123 7.17 23.20 15.20
N GLU A 124 8.35 22.59 15.17
CA GLU A 124 9.22 22.45 16.34
C GLU A 124 9.81 23.79 16.81
N ALA A 125 10.13 24.71 15.89
CA ALA A 125 10.54 26.08 16.24
C ALA A 125 9.39 26.84 16.95
N TRP A 126 8.17 26.80 16.39
CA TRP A 126 7.00 27.41 17.01
C TRP A 126 6.70 26.83 18.40
N LEU A 127 6.82 25.51 18.57
CA LEU A 127 6.66 24.84 19.87
C LEU A 127 7.74 25.24 20.88
N ALA A 128 8.99 25.42 20.44
CA ALA A 128 10.08 25.89 21.29
C ALA A 128 9.86 27.34 21.74
N GLU A 129 9.39 28.22 20.85
CA GLU A 129 9.03 29.61 21.17
C GLU A 129 7.84 29.70 22.13
N HIS A 130 6.80 28.89 21.94
CA HIS A 130 5.55 28.99 22.71
C HIS A 130 5.59 28.27 24.06
N PHE A 131 6.31 27.16 24.16
CA PHE A 131 6.34 26.33 25.37
C PHE A 131 7.71 26.24 26.06
N GLY A 132 8.80 26.72 25.46
CA GLY A 132 10.11 26.85 26.11
C GLY A 132 10.63 25.56 26.76
N ALA A 133 10.98 25.65 28.05
CA ALA A 133 11.63 24.56 28.80
C ALA A 133 10.85 23.22 28.81
N PRO A 134 9.52 23.18 29.04
CA PRO A 134 8.69 22.00 28.80
C PRO A 134 8.93 21.28 27.46
N TYR A 135 9.10 22.03 26.36
CA TYR A 135 9.35 21.48 25.04
C TYR A 135 10.81 21.02 24.85
N ALA A 136 11.78 21.75 25.42
CA ALA A 136 13.18 21.31 25.45
C ALA A 136 13.33 19.97 26.20
N ALA A 137 12.68 19.84 27.35
CA ALA A 137 12.63 18.58 28.11
C ALA A 137 11.96 17.44 27.34
N TYR A 138 11.02 17.74 26.43
CA TYR A 138 10.41 16.75 25.54
C TYR A 138 11.37 16.32 24.42
N CYS A 139 12.08 17.28 23.82
CA CYS A 139 13.09 17.00 22.79
C CYS A 139 14.24 16.13 23.30
N ALA A 140 14.65 16.30 24.57
CA ALA A 140 15.67 15.47 25.21
C ALA A 140 15.21 14.01 25.42
N ARG A 141 13.94 13.80 25.82
CA ARG A 141 13.40 12.46 26.11
C ARG A 141 12.82 11.73 24.91
N THR A 142 12.54 12.37 23.78
CA THR A 142 11.87 11.73 22.63
C THR A 142 12.62 11.99 21.31
N PRO A 143 12.95 10.94 20.52
CA PRO A 143 13.65 11.09 19.24
C PRO A 143 12.78 11.82 18.21
N ARG A 144 13.40 12.46 17.21
CA ARG A 144 12.69 13.30 16.25
C ARG A 144 11.83 12.52 15.26
N PHE A 145 12.40 11.44 14.69
CA PHE A 145 11.76 10.59 13.68
C PHE A 145 11.88 9.11 14.01
N LEU A 146 13.11 8.60 14.21
CA LEU A 146 13.39 7.20 14.55
C LEU A 146 12.57 6.74 15.77
N PRO A 147 11.58 5.85 15.61
CA PRO A 147 10.73 5.41 16.71
C PRO A 147 11.51 4.61 17.75
N ASN A 148 11.30 4.92 19.05
CA ASN A 148 11.81 4.09 20.14
C ASN A 148 10.66 3.54 21.00
N PRO A 149 10.18 2.30 20.73
CA PRO A 149 9.06 1.71 21.45
C PRO A 149 9.28 1.58 22.98
N ALA A 150 10.52 1.47 23.44
CA ALA A 150 10.84 1.40 24.87
C ALA A 150 10.55 2.72 25.64
N ARG A 151 10.19 3.80 24.93
CA ARG A 151 9.77 5.08 25.51
C ARG A 151 8.25 5.25 25.60
N TRP A 152 7.49 4.17 25.33
CA TRP A 152 6.04 4.15 25.40
C TRP A 152 5.52 4.65 26.76
N ARG A 153 4.70 5.70 26.72
CA ARG A 153 3.97 6.25 27.87
C ARG A 153 2.59 6.69 27.38
N ASP A 154 1.55 6.04 27.88
CA ASP A 154 0.17 6.36 27.49
C ASP A 154 -0.51 7.32 28.49
N ALA A 155 -1.77 7.64 28.23
CA ALA A 155 -2.72 8.22 29.19
C ALA A 155 -3.83 7.19 29.48
N GLU A 156 -4.31 7.15 30.72
CA GLU A 156 -5.39 6.23 31.15
C GLU A 156 -6.74 6.62 30.53
N GLU A 157 -7.02 7.92 30.45
CA GLU A 157 -8.18 8.48 29.76
C GLU A 157 -7.75 9.42 28.64
N LEU A 158 -8.50 9.41 27.53
CA LEU A 158 -8.24 10.26 26.36
C LEU A 158 -9.53 10.93 25.88
N THR A 159 -9.67 12.23 26.14
CA THR A 159 -10.75 13.03 25.54
C THR A 159 -10.48 13.21 24.04
N ILE A 160 -11.25 12.55 23.18
CA ILE A 160 -11.09 12.59 21.72
C ILE A 160 -12.05 13.61 21.11
N ARG A 161 -11.64 14.28 20.03
CA ARG A 161 -12.53 15.10 19.17
C ARG A 161 -12.81 14.33 17.86
N PRO A 162 -13.96 13.62 17.73
CA PRO A 162 -14.17 12.63 16.67
C PRO A 162 -14.03 13.18 15.24
N ALA A 163 -14.36 14.46 15.03
CA ALA A 163 -14.22 15.13 13.73
C ALA A 163 -12.79 15.07 13.16
N PHE A 164 -11.74 15.15 14.00
CA PHE A 164 -10.35 15.05 13.55
C PHE A 164 -9.94 13.62 13.20
N PHE A 165 -10.47 12.64 13.93
CA PHE A 165 -10.27 11.22 13.64
C PHE A 165 -10.94 10.82 12.32
N VAL A 166 -12.23 11.14 12.15
CA VAL A 166 -12.97 10.90 10.90
C VAL A 166 -12.34 11.63 9.71
N ARG A 167 -11.85 12.86 9.90
CA ARG A 167 -11.08 13.56 8.87
C ARG A 167 -9.81 12.80 8.50
N THR A 168 -9.04 12.33 9.48
CA THR A 168 -7.79 11.58 9.23
C THR A 168 -8.06 10.27 8.48
N LEU A 169 -9.17 9.58 8.77
CA LEU A 169 -9.61 8.41 8.00
C LEU A 169 -10.00 8.78 6.56
N ARG A 170 -10.74 9.87 6.36
CA ARG A 170 -11.10 10.37 5.01
C ARG A 170 -9.88 10.80 4.19
N ASP A 171 -8.93 11.49 4.81
CA ASP A 171 -7.63 11.82 4.21
C ASP A 171 -6.86 10.51 3.87
N GLY A 172 -7.03 9.46 4.67
CA GLY A 172 -6.53 8.11 4.42
C GLY A 172 -7.11 7.44 3.17
N LEU A 173 -8.41 7.64 2.89
CA LEU A 173 -9.06 7.11 1.68
C LEU A 173 -8.43 7.64 0.38
N VAL A 174 -7.81 8.82 0.40
CA VAL A 174 -7.10 9.37 -0.77
C VAL A 174 -5.89 8.50 -1.15
N PHE A 175 -5.20 7.90 -0.17
CA PHE A 175 -4.10 6.95 -0.45
C PHE A 175 -4.63 5.66 -1.08
N LEU A 176 -5.78 5.15 -0.64
CA LEU A 176 -6.41 3.97 -1.24
C LEU A 176 -6.98 4.27 -2.64
N ALA A 177 -7.50 5.47 -2.88
CA ALA A 177 -7.99 5.91 -4.18
C ALA A 177 -6.89 5.99 -5.25
N ALA A 178 -5.61 6.06 -4.86
CA ALA A 178 -4.51 5.95 -5.80
C ALA A 178 -4.50 4.60 -6.55
N ILE A 179 -4.92 3.50 -5.91
CA ILE A 179 -4.91 2.15 -6.50
C ILE A 179 -5.82 2.05 -7.74
N PRO A 180 -7.15 2.30 -7.67
CA PRO A 180 -8.02 2.23 -8.85
C PRO A 180 -7.73 3.33 -9.88
N VAL A 181 -7.07 4.44 -9.48
CA VAL A 181 -6.60 5.46 -10.42
C VAL A 181 -5.41 4.95 -11.23
N MET A 182 -4.42 4.34 -10.58
CA MET A 182 -3.25 3.74 -11.26
C MET A 182 -3.68 2.60 -12.18
N GLU A 183 -4.49 1.65 -11.68
CA GLU A 183 -5.05 0.57 -12.50
C GLU A 183 -5.89 1.11 -13.68
N GLY A 184 -6.64 2.20 -13.45
CA GLY A 184 -7.37 2.90 -14.51
C GLY A 184 -6.46 3.49 -15.59
N ILE A 185 -5.31 4.05 -15.20
CA ILE A 185 -4.30 4.57 -16.14
C ILE A 185 -3.68 3.43 -16.96
N GLU A 186 -3.35 2.30 -16.34
CA GLU A 186 -2.80 1.12 -17.03
C GLU A 186 -3.80 0.50 -18.03
N ARG A 187 -5.08 0.41 -17.65
CA ARG A 187 -6.17 0.01 -18.55
C ARG A 187 -6.34 0.97 -19.73
N LEU A 188 -6.17 2.28 -19.51
CA LEU A 188 -6.20 3.27 -20.59
C LEU A 188 -4.97 3.18 -21.51
N GLN A 189 -3.77 2.98 -20.96
CA GLN A 189 -2.54 2.80 -21.74
C GLN A 189 -2.59 1.53 -22.59
N SER A 190 -3.02 0.40 -22.02
CA SER A 190 -3.16 -0.88 -22.73
C SER A 190 -4.23 -0.86 -23.83
N SER A 191 -5.24 0.01 -23.74
CA SER A 191 -6.21 0.25 -24.81
C SER A 191 -5.68 1.05 -26.02
N GLY A 192 -4.42 1.53 -25.96
CA GLY A 192 -3.77 2.26 -27.07
C GLY A 192 -4.21 3.72 -27.24
N LEU A 193 -5.07 4.24 -26.35
CA LEU A 193 -5.60 5.61 -26.40
C LEU A 193 -4.58 6.68 -25.99
N ILE A 194 -3.46 6.30 -25.37
CA ILE A 194 -2.40 7.22 -24.93
C ILE A 194 -1.06 6.66 -25.38
N GLY A 195 -0.48 7.20 -26.45
CA GLY A 195 0.78 6.76 -27.07
C GLY A 195 2.05 7.07 -26.25
N PHE A 196 1.95 7.15 -24.92
CA PHE A 196 3.07 7.42 -24.02
C PHE A 196 3.30 6.22 -23.11
N SER A 197 3.97 5.20 -23.65
CA SER A 197 4.41 4.03 -22.88
C SER A 197 5.51 4.45 -21.91
N ILE A 198 5.15 4.68 -20.65
CA ILE A 198 6.12 4.78 -19.56
C ILE A 198 6.55 3.36 -19.20
N SER A 199 7.38 2.77 -20.07
CA SER A 199 8.15 1.58 -19.72
C SER A 199 9.24 2.00 -18.74
N LEU A 200 9.00 1.78 -17.45
CA LEU A 200 9.94 2.07 -16.38
C LEU A 200 10.47 0.77 -15.76
N PHE A 201 11.24 0.06 -16.61
CA PHE A 201 12.03 -1.16 -16.36
C PHE A 201 11.26 -2.43 -15.97
#